data_AF-A0A0Q5KQX4-F1
#
_entry.id   AF-A0A0Q5KQX4-F1
#
_cell.length_a   1.000
_cell.length_b   1.000
_cell.length_c   1.000
_cell.angle_alpha   90.00
_cell.angle_beta   90.00
_cell.angle_gamma   90.00
#
_symmetry.space_group_name_H-M   'P 1'
#
loop_
_entity.id
_entity.type
_entity.pdbx_description
1 polymer ?
#
loop_
_entity_poly.entity_id
_entity_poly.type
_entity_poly.pdbx_seq_one_letter_code
_entity_poly.pdbx_strand_id
1 'polypeptide(L)'
;MFIAGIASAVIGIVLFHMALGRTLRANAGVRIPFGGRPREIPHGSIQMRAIAAGLIVLGGVLVSTEGWHWTLMVVAAGPVAAMIVLSLHNRRVRREARSAGA
;
A
#
# COMPACT_ATOMS: atom_id res chain seq x y z
N MET A 1 -13.73 7.80 20.37
CA MET A 1 -13.67 7.76 18.89
C MET A 1 -12.26 7.45 18.38
N PHE A 2 -11.22 7.95 19.04
CA PHE A 2 -9.83 7.71 18.67
C PHE A 2 -9.44 6.24 18.44
N ILE A 3 -9.71 5.35 19.40
CA ILE A 3 -9.33 3.91 19.30
C ILE A 3 -9.97 3.25 18.07
N ALA A 4 -11.26 3.51 17.82
CA ALA A 4 -11.95 3.01 16.63
C ALA A 4 -11.35 3.58 15.34
N GLY A 5 -10.94 4.84 15.36
CA GLY A 5 -10.23 5.48 14.25
C GLY A 5 -8.89 4.83 13.93
N ILE A 6 -8.07 4.58 14.96
CA ILE A 6 -6.80 3.86 14.83
C ILE A 6 -7.02 2.43 14.32
N ALA A 7 -7.99 1.70 14.89
CA ALA A 7 -8.30 0.34 14.45
C ALA A 7 -8.73 0.31 12.97
N SER A 8 -9.63 1.22 12.56
CA SER A 8 -10.07 1.34 11.17
C SER A 8 -8.89 1.65 10.23
N ALA A 9 -8.04 2.61 10.61
CA ALA A 9 -6.84 2.96 9.86
C ALA A 9 -5.88 1.77 9.69
N VAL A 10 -5.59 1.04 10.77
CA VAL A 10 -4.70 -0.12 10.75
C VAL A 10 -5.26 -1.21 9.84
N ILE A 11 -6.55 -1.52 9.94
CA ILE A 11 -7.20 -2.51 9.06
C ILE A 11 -7.10 -2.07 7.60
N GLY A 12 -7.38 -0.80 7.31
CA GLY A 12 -7.23 -0.23 5.98
C GLY A 12 -5.79 -0.35 5.43
N ILE A 13 -4.79 0.00 6.23
CA ILE A 13 -3.37 -0.12 5.86
C ILE A 13 -3.01 -1.58 5.56
N VAL A 14 -3.41 -2.52 6.41
CA VAL A 14 -3.12 -3.96 6.21
C VAL A 14 -3.75 -4.46 4.92
N LEU A 15 -5.03 -4.16 4.67
CA LEU A 15 -5.72 -4.55 3.44
C LEU A 15 -5.06 -3.94 2.19
N PHE A 16 -4.64 -2.67 2.27
CA PHE A 16 -3.93 -2.01 1.18
C PHE A 16 -2.62 -2.74 0.84
N HIS A 17 -1.86 -3.12 1.85
CA HIS A 17 -0.59 -3.83 1.68
C HIS A 17 -0.78 -5.27 1.21
N MET A 18 -1.85 -5.95 1.63
CA MET A 18 -2.20 -7.28 1.09
C MET A 18 -2.52 -7.19 -0.40
N ALA A 19 -3.33 -6.20 -0.81
CA ALA A 19 -3.64 -5.97 -2.22
C ALA A 19 -2.37 -5.65 -3.03
N LEU A 20 -1.51 -4.77 -2.49
CA LEU A 20 -0.22 -4.45 -3.10
C LEU A 20 0.65 -5.71 -3.22
N GLY A 21 0.79 -6.50 -2.16
CA GLY A 21 1.56 -7.74 -2.17
C GLY A 21 1.05 -8.77 -3.16
N ARG A 22 -0.26 -8.85 -3.41
CA ARG A 22 -0.80 -9.67 -4.51
C ARG A 22 -0.39 -9.13 -5.88
N THR A 23 -0.48 -7.83 -6.09
CA THR A 23 -0.02 -7.20 -7.35
C THR A 23 1.47 -7.40 -7.56
N LEU A 24 2.31 -7.24 -6.54
CA LEU A 24 3.75 -7.46 -6.64
C LEU A 24 4.09 -8.93 -6.93
N ARG A 25 3.38 -9.88 -6.31
CA ARG A 25 3.55 -11.31 -6.58
C ARG A 25 3.15 -11.69 -8.01
N ALA A 26 2.04 -11.14 -8.53
CA ALA A 26 1.66 -11.34 -9.93
C ALA A 26 2.68 -10.76 -10.91
N ASN A 27 3.47 -9.76 -10.49
CA ASN A 27 4.50 -9.12 -11.31
C ASN A 27 5.91 -9.42 -10.78
N ALA A 28 6.14 -10.62 -10.24
CA ALA A 28 7.35 -10.96 -9.47
C ALA A 28 8.66 -10.71 -10.23
N GLY A 29 8.67 -10.92 -11.55
CA GLY A 29 9.85 -10.76 -12.40
C GLY A 29 9.91 -9.46 -13.21
N VAL A 30 8.96 -8.54 -13.02
CA VAL A 30 8.86 -7.32 -13.85
C VAL A 30 8.94 -6.09 -12.96
N ARG A 31 9.74 -5.12 -13.38
CA ARG A 31 9.81 -3.81 -12.71
C ARG A 31 8.49 -3.07 -12.90
N ILE A 32 7.95 -2.53 -11.82
CA ILE A 32 6.74 -1.71 -11.88
C ILE A 32 7.16 -0.23 -11.75
N PRO A 33 6.93 0.60 -12.78
CA PRO A 33 7.23 2.02 -12.74
C PRO A 33 6.33 2.76 -11.73
N PHE A 34 6.91 3.73 -11.02
CA PHE A 34 6.14 4.60 -10.12
C PHE A 34 5.11 5.39 -10.94
N GLY A 35 3.84 5.37 -10.50
CA GLY A 35 2.73 6.03 -11.21
C GLY A 35 2.26 5.32 -12.49
N GLY A 36 2.90 4.22 -12.89
CA GLY A 36 2.50 3.44 -14.06
C GLY A 36 1.57 2.28 -13.73
N ARG A 37 1.02 1.65 -14.78
CA ARG A 37 0.19 0.45 -14.64
C ARG A 37 1.08 -0.79 -14.57
N PRO A 38 0.89 -1.69 -13.58
CA PRO A 38 1.53 -3.01 -13.60
C PRO A 38 1.01 -3.83 -14.79
N ARG A 39 1.82 -4.80 -15.25
CA ARG A 39 1.49 -5.64 -16.40
C ARG A 39 0.27 -6.52 -16.12
N GLU A 40 0.19 -7.05 -14.91
CA GLU A 40 -0.94 -7.86 -14.44
C GLU A 40 -1.59 -7.23 -13.20
N ILE A 41 -2.92 -7.11 -13.21
CA ILE A 41 -3.72 -6.62 -12.09
C ILE A 41 -4.62 -7.77 -11.63
N PRO A 42 -4.38 -8.35 -10.44
CA PRO A 42 -5.23 -9.42 -9.92
C PRO A 42 -6.70 -8.99 -9.81
N HIS A 43 -7.63 -9.90 -10.14
CA HIS A 43 -9.06 -9.69 -9.95
C HIS A 43 -9.36 -9.30 -8.49
N GLY A 44 -10.19 -8.26 -8.31
CA GLY A 44 -10.54 -7.74 -6.98
C GLY A 44 -9.45 -6.87 -6.31
N SER A 45 -8.25 -6.73 -6.86
CA SER A 45 -7.20 -5.86 -6.28
C SER A 45 -7.64 -4.40 -6.22
N ILE A 46 -8.34 -3.91 -7.26
CA ILE A 46 -8.87 -2.53 -7.28
C ILE A 46 -9.92 -2.33 -6.19
N GLN A 47 -10.89 -3.24 -6.05
CA GLN A 47 -11.93 -3.16 -5.01
C GLN A 47 -11.31 -3.20 -3.61
N MET A 48 -10.34 -4.09 -3.37
CA MET A 48 -9.66 -4.19 -2.09
C MET A 48 -8.89 -2.91 -1.75
N ARG A 49 -8.24 -2.28 -2.74
CA ARG A 49 -7.56 -0.99 -2.57
C ARG A 49 -8.55 0.14 -2.28
N ALA A 50 -9.73 0.13 -2.92
CA ALA A 50 -10.77 1.12 -2.66
C ALA A 50 -11.35 1.00 -1.24
N ILE A 51 -11.66 -0.22 -0.80
CA ILE A 51 -12.12 -0.50 0.58
C ILE A 51 -11.06 -0.07 1.59
N ALA A 52 -9.81 -0.45 1.35
CA ALA A 52 -8.69 -0.07 2.19
C ALA A 52 -8.52 1.45 2.29
N ALA A 53 -8.61 2.17 1.16
CA ALA A 53 -8.56 3.63 1.15
C ALA A 53 -9.72 4.24 1.94
N GLY A 54 -10.94 3.71 1.79
CA GLY A 54 -12.10 4.14 2.56
C GLY A 54 -11.90 3.99 4.07
N LEU A 55 -11.35 2.86 4.52
CA LEU A 55 -11.04 2.62 5.94
C LEU A 55 -9.95 3.57 6.47
N ILE A 56 -8.92 3.86 5.68
CA ILE A 56 -7.87 4.83 6.07
C ILE A 56 -8.47 6.23 6.22
N VAL A 57 -9.31 6.66 5.28
CA VAL A 57 -9.97 7.98 5.33
C VAL A 57 -10.92 8.05 6.52
N LEU A 58 -11.76 7.03 6.73
CA LEU A 58 -12.66 6.94 7.88
C LEU A 58 -11.87 7.00 9.20
N GLY A 59 -10.80 6.22 9.31
CA GLY A 59 -9.91 6.24 10.46
C GLY A 59 -9.31 7.64 10.70
N GLY A 60 -8.85 8.30 9.63
CA GLY A 60 -8.31 9.66 9.65
C GLY A 60 -9.31 10.70 10.15
N VAL A 61 -10.58 10.61 9.73
CA VAL A 61 -11.67 11.48 10.22
C VAL A 61 -11.93 11.22 11.70
N LEU A 62 -12.01 9.95 12.12
CA LEU A 62 -12.30 9.58 13.51
C LEU A 62 -11.19 9.98 14.50
N VAL A 63 -9.92 9.99 14.08
CA VAL A 63 -8.81 10.46 14.93
C VAL A 63 -8.64 11.98 14.89
N SER A 64 -9.21 12.68 13.91
CA SER A 64 -9.09 14.15 13.79
C SER A 64 -9.67 14.89 14.99
N THR A 65 -10.60 14.26 15.73
CA THR A 65 -11.20 14.83 16.94
C THR A 65 -10.19 15.05 18.07
N GLU A 66 -9.08 14.33 18.07
CA GLU A 66 -7.97 14.47 19.04
C GLU A 66 -6.83 15.36 18.52
N GLY A 67 -6.89 15.76 17.25
CA GLY A 67 -5.89 16.63 16.61
C GLY A 67 -5.55 16.25 15.17
N TRP A 68 -5.33 17.27 14.34
CA TRP A 68 -5.04 17.13 12.91
C TRP A 68 -3.76 16.32 12.60
N HIS A 69 -2.79 16.30 13.52
CA HIS A 69 -1.54 15.57 13.36
C HIS A 69 -1.77 14.04 13.25
N TRP A 70 -2.74 13.50 13.99
CA TRP A 70 -3.09 12.07 13.90
C TRP A 70 -3.66 11.69 12.55
N THR A 71 -4.50 12.56 11.96
CA THR A 71 -5.03 12.36 10.61
C THR A 71 -3.90 12.30 9.60
N LEU A 72 -2.90 13.19 9.69
CA LEU A 72 -1.73 13.14 8.82
C LEU A 72 -0.93 11.85 8.99
N MET A 73 -0.68 11.40 10.22
CA MET A 73 0.05 10.15 10.46
C MET A 73 -0.66 8.95 9.83
N VAL A 74 -1.98 8.84 10.01
CA VAL A 74 -2.79 7.76 9.43
C VAL A 74 -2.78 7.78 7.90
N VAL A 75 -3.03 8.96 7.31
CA VAL A 75 -3.12 9.11 5.85
C VAL A 75 -1.75 8.91 5.19
N ALA A 76 -0.66 9.36 5.81
CA ALA A 76 0.68 9.24 5.27
C ALA A 76 1.28 7.83 5.42
N ALA A 77 0.93 7.09 6.49
CA ALA A 77 1.51 5.78 6.78
C ALA A 77 1.30 4.78 5.64
N GLY A 78 0.10 4.72 5.06
CA GLY A 78 -0.23 3.81 3.95
C GLY A 78 0.64 4.03 2.70
N PRO A 79 0.63 5.22 2.09
CA PRO A 79 1.45 5.54 0.91
C PRO A 79 2.96 5.39 1.14
N VAL A 80 3.47 5.83 2.29
CA VAL A 80 4.91 5.72 2.62
C VAL A 80 5.34 4.26 2.66
N ALA A 81 4.60 3.41 3.38
CA ALA A 81 4.91 1.99 3.45
C ALA A 81 4.78 1.31 2.07
N ALA A 82 3.78 1.68 1.27
CA ALA A 82 3.62 1.18 -0.10
C ALA A 82 4.81 1.54 -1.00
N MET A 83 5.33 2.76 -0.90
CA MET A 83 6.52 3.21 -1.63
C MET A 83 7.77 2.42 -1.23
N ILE A 84 7.95 2.15 0.06
CA ILE A 84 9.07 1.34 0.57
C ILE A 84 8.99 -0.08 -0.02
N VAL A 85 7.83 -0.74 0.08
CA VAL A 85 7.65 -2.10 -0.42
C VAL A 85 7.86 -2.18 -1.94
N LEU A 86 7.33 -1.23 -2.71
CA LEU A 86 7.55 -1.15 -4.16
C LEU A 86 9.02 -0.94 -4.52
N SER A 87 9.72 -0.09 -3.76
CA SER A 87 11.16 0.15 -3.93
C SER A 87 11.97 -1.10 -3.67
N LEU A 88 11.66 -1.84 -2.61
CA LEU A 88 12.31 -3.10 -2.26
C LEU A 88 12.08 -4.16 -3.34
N HIS A 89 10.85 -4.30 -3.83
CA HIS A 89 10.50 -5.18 -4.95
C HIS A 89 11.35 -4.87 -6.19
N ASN A 90 11.37 -3.61 -6.62
CA ASN A 90 12.13 -3.19 -7.80
C ASN A 90 13.65 -3.35 -7.63
N ARG A 91 14.18 -3.17 -6.41
CA ARG A 91 15.60 -3.45 -6.11
C ARG A 91 15.91 -4.94 -6.22
N ARG A 92 15.01 -5.81 -5.76
CA ARG A 92 15.15 -7.26 -5.87
C ARG A 92 15.14 -7.72 -7.34
N VAL A 93 14.14 -7.30 -8.12
CA VAL A 93 14.06 -7.63 -9.55
C VAL A 93 15.32 -7.19 -10.31
N ARG A 94 15.85 -6.00 -10.01
CA ARG A 94 17.11 -5.50 -10.61
C ARG A 94 18.35 -6.30 -10.20
N ARG A 95 18.36 -6.92 -9.03
CA ARG A 95 19.47 -7.81 -8.60
C ARG A 95 19.40 -9.12 -9.35
N GLU A 96 18.22 -9.74 -9.41
CA GLU A 96 17.98 -11.00 -10.12
C GLU A 96 18.31 -10.88 -11.62
N ALA A 97 17.88 -9.79 -12.27
CA ALA A 97 18.20 -9.53 -13.68
C ALA A 97 19.71 -9.36 -13.96
N ARG A 98 20.48 -8.84 -12.99
CA ARG A 98 21.95 -8.72 -13.12
C ARG A 98 22.65 -10.07 -12.93
N SER A 99 22.15 -10.90 -12.03
CA SER A 99 22.69 -12.26 -11.80
C SER A 99 22.39 -13.22 -12.96
N ALA A 100 21.30 -13.01 -13.71
CA ALA A 100 20.94 -13.85 -14.86
C ALA A 100 21.64 -13.45 -16.17
N GLY A 101 22.24 -12.26 -16.24
CA GLY A 101 22.99 -11.76 -17.40
C GLY A 101 24.52 -11.84 -17.26
N ALA A 102 25.01 -12.40 -16.14
CA ALA A 102 26.41 -12.73 -15.88
C ALA A 102 26.58 -14.25 -15.99
#